data_AF-A0A7L4P7V6-F1
#
_entry.id   AF-A0A7L4P7V6-F1
#
_cell.length_a   1.000
_cell.length_b   1.000
_cell.length_c   1.000
_cell.angle_alpha   90.00
_cell.angle_beta   90.00
_cell.angle_gamma   90.00
#
_symmetry.space_group_name_H-M   'P 1'
#
loop_
_entity.id
_entity.type
_entity.pdbx_description
1 polymer ?
#
loop_
_entity_poly.entity_id
_entity_poly.type
_entity_poly.pdbx_seq_one_letter_code
_entity_poly.pdbx_strand_id
1 'polypeptide(L)'
;MQEKCSISAPTATRLLSLSRVLLSVTASPGVRGISITAGGKILVSHLYAKSAYAAVLTRGEECLMDGEDLKKATWLLTRLMDRVGALVKSRYYTYTGTLEVANDAVIYKPYVSPTSTVEVVLSGKSARVKAGDLRKRYSTSIDVGAVLRKYLTRLEEC
;
A
#
# COMPACT_ATOMS: atom_id res chain seq x y z
N MET A 1 -18.55 -45.85 17.71
CA MET A 1 -19.16 -44.61 17.18
C MET A 1 -18.03 -43.59 17.07
N GLN A 2 -17.51 -43.40 15.85
CA GLN A 2 -16.39 -42.49 15.55
C GLN A 2 -16.97 -41.19 15.00
N GLU A 3 -16.85 -40.08 15.73
CA GLU A 3 -17.04 -38.74 15.15
C GLU A 3 -15.67 -38.18 14.77
N LYS A 4 -15.36 -38.26 13.47
CA LYS A 4 -14.30 -37.47 12.85
C LYS A 4 -14.80 -36.03 12.74
N CYS A 5 -14.39 -35.17 13.67
CA CYS A 5 -14.50 -33.72 13.48
C CYS A 5 -13.41 -33.28 12.50
N SER A 6 -13.71 -33.32 11.20
CA SER A 6 -12.87 -32.77 10.15
C SER A 6 -12.98 -31.25 10.17
N ILE A 7 -12.11 -30.60 10.96
CA ILE A 7 -11.92 -29.14 10.92
C ILE A 7 -11.07 -28.85 9.69
N SER A 8 -11.71 -28.52 8.57
CA SER A 8 -11.06 -27.89 7.43
C SER A 8 -10.59 -26.49 7.87
N ALA A 9 -9.28 -26.31 7.99
CA ALA A 9 -8.69 -25.00 8.24
C ALA A 9 -8.91 -24.08 7.02
N PRO A 10 -9.32 -22.81 7.20
CA PRO A 10 -9.28 -21.82 6.13
C PRO A 10 -7.82 -21.37 5.97
N THR A 11 -7.07 -22.09 5.13
CA THR A 11 -5.61 -21.98 5.03
C THR A 11 -5.11 -20.73 4.26
N ALA A 12 -5.97 -19.98 3.57
CA ALA A 12 -5.52 -18.83 2.78
C ALA A 12 -5.64 -17.47 3.52
N THR A 13 -6.66 -17.27 4.36
CA THR A 13 -6.94 -15.95 4.96
C THR A 13 -6.08 -15.64 6.19
N ARG A 14 -5.42 -16.64 6.80
CA ARG A 14 -4.69 -16.50 8.07
C ARG A 14 -3.30 -15.85 7.94
N LEU A 15 -2.63 -15.96 6.79
CA LEU A 15 -1.23 -15.54 6.66
C LEU A 15 -1.05 -14.01 6.76
N LEU A 16 -1.97 -13.22 6.20
CA LEU A 16 -2.01 -11.76 6.39
C LEU A 16 -2.36 -11.31 7.81
N SER A 17 -2.93 -12.20 8.64
CA SER A 17 -3.40 -11.82 9.98
C SER A 17 -2.27 -11.75 11.03
N LEU A 18 -1.11 -12.37 10.78
CA LEU A 18 -0.01 -12.42 11.76
C LEU A 18 1.13 -11.43 11.47
N SER A 19 1.31 -10.98 10.22
CA SER A 19 2.27 -9.93 9.87
C SER A 19 1.53 -8.65 9.47
N ARG A 20 1.72 -7.56 10.22
CA ARG A 20 1.18 -6.25 9.83
C ARG A 20 1.69 -5.89 8.42
N VAL A 21 0.78 -5.75 7.47
CA VAL A 21 1.10 -5.27 6.13
C VAL A 21 1.57 -3.83 6.24
N LEU A 22 2.73 -3.54 5.66
CA LEU A 22 3.28 -2.19 5.60
C LEU A 22 3.25 -1.69 4.17
N LEU A 23 2.84 -0.44 4.00
CA LEU A 23 3.02 0.31 2.77
C LEU A 23 4.06 1.39 3.02
N SER A 24 5.07 1.45 2.16
CA SER A 24 5.99 2.58 2.04
C SER A 24 5.71 3.31 0.74
N VAL A 25 5.61 4.64 0.80
CA VAL A 25 5.44 5.50 -0.36
C VAL A 25 6.59 6.49 -0.40
N THR A 26 7.45 6.39 -1.41
CA THR A 26 8.56 7.30 -1.65
C THR A 26 8.14 8.38 -2.64
N ALA A 27 8.05 9.62 -2.16
CA ALA A 27 7.73 10.81 -2.92
C ALA A 27 8.92 11.78 -2.90
N SER A 28 9.96 11.44 -3.67
CA SER A 28 11.20 12.23 -3.77
C SER A 28 11.35 12.86 -5.16
N PRO A 29 12.04 14.01 -5.29
CA PRO A 29 12.53 14.47 -6.59
C PRO A 29 13.44 13.41 -7.23
N GLY A 30 13.05 12.88 -8.39
CA GLY A 30 13.82 11.88 -9.16
C GLY A 30 13.47 10.42 -8.89
N VAL A 31 12.90 10.08 -7.73
CA VAL A 31 12.46 8.72 -7.41
C VAL A 31 11.06 8.75 -6.81
N ARG A 32 10.13 8.07 -7.48
CA ARG A 32 8.77 7.86 -6.99
C ARG A 32 8.50 6.38 -6.92
N GLY A 33 7.94 5.90 -5.83
CA GLY A 33 7.67 4.48 -5.73
C GLY A 33 6.79 4.12 -4.55
N ILE A 34 6.31 2.89 -4.58
CA ILE A 34 5.72 2.24 -3.43
C ILE A 34 6.39 0.90 -3.18
N SER A 35 6.39 0.46 -1.93
CA SER A 35 6.61 -0.94 -1.58
C SER A 35 5.56 -1.42 -0.59
N ILE A 36 5.11 -2.66 -0.77
CA ILE A 36 4.21 -3.35 0.16
C ILE A 36 4.98 -4.53 0.75
N THR A 37 5.12 -4.56 2.07
CA THR A 37 5.80 -5.65 2.79
C THR A 37 4.79 -6.46 3.57
N ALA A 38 4.73 -7.77 3.31
CA ALA A 38 3.85 -8.70 4.03
C ALA A 38 4.42 -10.12 3.97
N GLY A 39 4.38 -10.86 5.08
CA GLY A 39 4.72 -12.29 5.11
C GLY A 39 6.12 -12.65 4.57
N GLY A 40 7.12 -11.77 4.69
CA GLY A 40 8.47 -12.00 4.16
C GLY A 40 8.62 -11.75 2.65
N LYS A 41 7.57 -11.27 1.98
CA LYS A 41 7.58 -10.84 0.59
C LYS A 41 7.49 -9.32 0.49
N ILE A 42 8.02 -8.76 -0.59
CA ILE A 42 8.00 -7.32 -0.87
C ILE A 42 7.53 -7.11 -2.30
N LEU A 43 6.36 -6.49 -2.48
CA LEU A 43 6.01 -5.89 -3.77
C LEU A 43 6.68 -4.53 -3.87
N VAL A 44 7.33 -4.25 -4.99
CA VAL A 44 7.91 -2.94 -5.30
C VAL A 44 7.31 -2.42 -6.60
N SER A 45 7.06 -1.12 -6.66
CA SER A 45 6.74 -0.40 -7.90
C SER A 45 7.49 0.93 -7.88
N HIS A 46 8.51 1.04 -8.72
CA HIS A 46 9.38 2.20 -8.81
C HIS A 46 9.22 2.88 -10.17
N LEU A 47 9.05 4.19 -10.13
CA LEU A 47 9.00 5.11 -11.26
C LEU A 47 10.30 5.92 -11.22
N TYR A 48 11.18 5.66 -12.19
CA TYR A 48 12.47 6.32 -12.30
C TYR A 48 12.65 6.90 -13.70
N ALA A 49 12.77 8.22 -13.79
CA ALA A 49 12.80 8.97 -15.05
C ALA A 49 11.63 8.61 -15.99
N LYS A 50 11.91 7.89 -17.09
CA LYS A 50 10.91 7.44 -18.08
C LYS A 50 10.59 5.94 -17.97
N SER A 51 11.19 5.25 -17.01
CA SER A 51 11.05 3.81 -16.82
C SER A 51 10.19 3.51 -15.60
N ALA A 52 9.48 2.39 -15.66
CA ALA A 52 8.78 1.81 -14.54
C ALA A 52 9.30 0.39 -14.32
N TYR A 53 9.51 0.03 -13.06
CA TYR A 53 9.87 -1.32 -12.66
C TYR A 53 8.92 -1.76 -11.56
N ALA A 54 8.38 -2.96 -11.67
CA ALA A 54 7.57 -3.55 -10.63
C ALA A 54 7.84 -5.05 -10.53
N ALA A 55 7.91 -5.54 -9.30
CA ALA A 55 8.14 -6.95 -9.02
C ALA A 55 7.62 -7.32 -7.63
N VAL A 56 7.36 -8.59 -7.41
CA VAL A 56 7.31 -9.19 -6.07
C VAL A 56 8.64 -9.87 -5.83
N LEU A 57 9.25 -9.56 -4.70
CA LEU A 57 10.56 -10.05 -4.29
C LEU A 57 10.40 -10.93 -3.05
N THR A 58 11.04 -12.09 -3.08
CA THR A 58 11.26 -12.95 -1.91
C THR A 58 12.76 -13.18 -1.74
N ARG A 59 13.16 -14.02 -0.79
CA ARG A 59 14.58 -14.36 -0.63
C ARG A 59 15.03 -15.24 -1.80
N GLY A 60 15.69 -14.64 -2.78
CA GLY A 60 16.33 -15.35 -3.89
C GLY A 60 15.46 -15.50 -5.14
N GLU A 61 14.24 -14.94 -5.14
CA GLU A 61 13.32 -14.99 -6.28
C GLU A 61 12.75 -13.61 -6.61
N GLU A 62 12.53 -13.37 -7.89
CA GLU A 62 11.96 -12.16 -8.45
C GLU A 62 10.82 -12.53 -9.41
N CYS A 63 9.61 -12.09 -9.07
CA CYS A 63 8.40 -12.24 -9.88
C CYS A 63 8.11 -10.88 -10.53
N LEU A 64 8.54 -10.71 -11.79
CA LEU A 64 8.30 -9.46 -12.53
C LEU A 64 6.81 -9.21 -12.73
N MET A 65 6.41 -7.95 -12.56
CA MET A 65 5.05 -7.50 -12.69
C MET A 65 4.93 -6.46 -13.79
N ASP A 66 3.99 -6.67 -14.70
CA ASP A 66 3.52 -5.63 -15.61
C ASP A 66 2.11 -5.20 -15.20
N GLY A 67 1.88 -3.88 -15.18
CA GLY A 67 0.70 -3.31 -14.55
C GLY A 67 0.64 -1.79 -14.67
N GLU A 68 0.00 -1.30 -15.72
CA GLU A 68 -0.25 0.14 -15.91
C GLU A 68 -1.14 0.72 -14.79
N ASP A 69 -2.03 -0.08 -14.21
CA ASP A 69 -2.84 0.32 -13.05
C ASP A 69 -1.99 0.48 -11.78
N LEU A 70 -1.04 -0.42 -11.52
CA LEU A 70 -0.07 -0.28 -10.42
C LEU A 70 0.78 0.96 -10.58
N LYS A 71 1.36 1.17 -11.76
CA LYS A 71 2.16 2.36 -12.10
C LYS A 71 1.36 3.65 -11.85
N LYS A 72 0.10 3.69 -12.28
CA LYS A 72 -0.80 4.82 -12.07
C LYS A 72 -1.16 5.01 -10.59
N ALA A 73 -1.39 3.93 -9.86
CA ALA A 73 -1.63 3.97 -8.41
C ALA A 73 -0.39 4.51 -7.67
N THR A 74 0.81 4.02 -8.00
CA THR A 74 2.10 4.51 -7.50
C THR A 74 2.26 6.01 -7.73
N TRP A 75 1.98 6.49 -8.94
CA TRP A 75 2.03 7.92 -9.25
C TRP A 75 1.05 8.74 -8.40
N LEU A 76 -0.20 8.28 -8.28
CA LEU A 76 -1.23 8.99 -7.50
C LEU A 76 -0.92 9.01 -6.00
N LEU A 77 -0.42 7.90 -5.44
CA LEU A 77 -0.01 7.82 -4.03
C LEU A 77 1.16 8.74 -3.74
N THR A 78 2.19 8.78 -4.59
CA THR A 78 3.33 9.70 -4.39
C THR A 78 2.91 11.16 -4.49
N ARG A 79 2.02 11.52 -5.43
CA ARG A 79 1.44 12.88 -5.49
C ARG A 79 0.57 13.21 -4.28
N LEU A 80 -0.14 12.24 -3.73
CA LEU A 80 -0.90 12.42 -2.49
C LEU A 80 0.07 12.69 -1.33
N MET A 81 1.17 11.94 -1.23
CA MET A 81 2.17 12.14 -0.19
C MET A 81 2.91 13.48 -0.32
N ASP A 82 3.20 13.97 -1.53
CA ASP A 82 3.71 15.34 -1.74
C ASP A 82 2.79 16.38 -1.07
N ARG A 83 1.47 16.24 -1.27
CA ARG A 83 0.47 17.15 -0.71
C ARG A 83 0.35 16.99 0.80
N VAL A 84 0.34 15.76 1.30
CA VAL A 84 0.28 15.46 2.74
C VAL A 84 1.51 16.02 3.44
N GLY A 85 2.70 15.75 2.91
CA GLY A 85 3.97 16.25 3.43
C GLY A 85 4.00 17.76 3.52
N ALA A 86 3.56 18.47 2.47
CA ALA A 86 3.44 19.92 2.49
C ALA A 86 2.44 20.42 3.57
N LEU A 87 1.29 19.76 3.71
CA LEU A 87 0.25 20.16 4.67
C LEU A 87 0.69 19.99 6.13
N VAL A 88 1.39 18.89 6.44
CA VAL A 88 1.85 18.60 7.80
C VAL A 88 3.29 19.04 8.04
N LYS A 89 3.88 19.76 7.08
CA LYS A 89 5.28 20.24 7.11
C LYS A 89 6.30 19.11 7.37
N SER A 90 6.02 17.91 6.87
CA SER A 90 6.95 16.78 6.97
C SER A 90 8.16 17.01 6.07
N ARG A 91 9.32 16.54 6.53
CA ARG A 91 10.58 16.52 5.75
C ARG A 91 10.91 15.14 5.19
N TYR A 92 10.02 14.16 5.37
CA TYR A 92 10.25 12.80 4.90
C TYR A 92 10.02 12.69 3.40
N TYR A 93 10.90 11.93 2.74
CA TYR A 93 10.72 11.51 1.36
C TYR A 93 10.02 10.16 1.25
N THR A 94 10.13 9.32 2.27
CA THR A 94 9.45 8.02 2.33
C THR A 94 8.55 7.98 3.55
N TYR A 95 7.27 7.78 3.29
CA TYR A 95 6.24 7.63 4.30
C TYR A 95 5.99 6.15 4.43
N THR A 96 6.23 5.56 5.60
CA THR A 96 5.94 4.14 5.86
C THR A 96 4.86 4.05 6.92
N GLY A 97 3.94 3.11 6.78
CA GLY A 97 2.82 2.96 7.71
C GLY A 97 2.08 1.65 7.53
N THR A 98 1.13 1.39 8.43
CA THR A 98 0.26 0.22 8.31
C THR A 98 -0.68 0.38 7.12
N LEU A 99 -0.92 -0.73 6.43
CA LEU A 99 -1.92 -0.84 5.38
C LEU A 99 -2.98 -1.86 5.82
N GLU A 100 -4.20 -1.40 6.02
CA GLU A 100 -5.32 -2.21 6.47
C GLU A 100 -6.39 -2.26 5.37
N VAL A 101 -6.88 -3.44 5.04
CA VAL A 101 -8.03 -3.60 4.14
C VAL A 101 -9.28 -3.69 5.01
N ALA A 102 -10.23 -2.79 4.82
CA ALA A 102 -11.47 -2.73 5.58
C ALA A 102 -12.66 -2.63 4.61
N ASN A 103 -13.39 -3.72 4.43
CA ASN A 103 -14.51 -3.82 3.49
C ASN A 103 -14.11 -3.37 2.06
N ASP A 104 -14.72 -2.27 1.58
CA ASP A 104 -14.52 -1.64 0.28
C ASP A 104 -13.41 -0.58 0.28
N ALA A 105 -12.78 -0.31 1.43
CA ALA A 105 -11.75 0.69 1.61
C ALA A 105 -10.37 0.08 1.92
N VAL A 106 -9.33 0.87 1.66
CA VAL A 106 -7.97 0.62 2.14
C VAL A 106 -7.56 1.78 3.02
N ILE A 107 -7.13 1.48 4.24
CA ILE A 107 -6.70 2.46 5.24
C ILE A 107 -5.19 2.38 5.34
N TYR A 108 -4.53 3.50 5.03
CA TYR A 108 -3.09 3.65 5.11
C TYR A 108 -2.75 4.67 6.19
N LYS A 109 -1.89 4.29 7.15
CA LYS A 109 -1.52 5.15 8.30
C LYS A 109 -0.01 5.48 8.29
N PRO A 110 0.48 6.31 7.35
CA PRO A 110 1.88 6.71 7.30
C PRO A 110 2.32 7.50 8.52
N TYR A 111 3.54 7.22 8.98
CA TYR A 111 4.27 8.16 9.83
C TYR A 111 4.68 9.39 9.00
N VAL A 112 4.38 10.58 9.54
CA VAL A 112 4.78 11.88 8.95
C VAL A 112 5.81 12.62 9.81
N SER A 113 6.03 12.11 11.02
CA SER A 113 7.09 12.46 11.96
C SER A 113 7.39 11.21 12.82
N PRO A 114 8.40 11.22 13.71
CA PRO A 114 8.68 10.06 14.57
C PRO A 114 7.52 9.66 15.49
N THR A 115 6.61 10.58 15.80
CA THR A 115 5.56 10.40 16.82
C THR A 115 4.15 10.64 16.27
N SER A 116 4.00 10.90 14.97
CA SER A 116 2.70 11.28 14.41
C SER A 116 2.41 10.55 13.11
N THR A 117 1.16 10.10 13.00
CA THR A 117 0.62 9.44 11.81
C THR A 117 -0.47 10.29 11.16
N VAL A 118 -0.61 10.15 9.86
CA VAL A 118 -1.78 10.62 9.10
C VAL A 118 -2.62 9.41 8.74
N GLU A 119 -3.94 9.53 8.78
CA GLU A 119 -4.84 8.49 8.27
C GLU A 119 -5.27 8.84 6.84
N VAL A 120 -5.05 7.90 5.92
CA VAL A 120 -5.46 8.00 4.52
C VAL A 120 -6.43 6.87 4.21
N VAL A 121 -7.68 7.21 3.95
CA VAL A 121 -8.72 6.25 3.55
C VAL A 121 -8.94 6.34 2.05
N LEU A 122 -8.60 5.28 1.35
CA LEU A 122 -8.76 5.11 -0.10
C LEU A 122 -10.03 4.30 -0.36
N SER A 123 -11.01 4.89 -1.03
CA SER A 123 -12.29 4.25 -1.33
C SER A 123 -12.87 4.83 -2.61
N GLY A 124 -13.19 3.97 -3.59
CA GLY A 124 -13.58 4.42 -4.92
C GLY A 124 -12.52 5.33 -5.53
N LYS A 125 -12.94 6.32 -6.32
CA LYS A 125 -12.07 7.33 -6.93
C LYS A 125 -11.70 8.49 -5.99
N SER A 126 -11.50 8.20 -4.71
CA SER A 126 -11.21 9.21 -3.69
C SER A 126 -10.21 8.78 -2.64
N ALA A 127 -9.45 9.75 -2.14
CA ALA A 127 -8.57 9.64 -0.99
C ALA A 127 -8.98 10.67 0.07
N ARG A 128 -9.39 10.21 1.25
CA ARG A 128 -9.68 11.05 2.41
C ARG A 128 -8.48 11.04 3.34
N VAL A 129 -8.04 12.22 3.77
CA VAL A 129 -6.85 12.40 4.61
C VAL A 129 -7.28 13.07 5.92
N LYS A 130 -6.86 12.50 7.04
CA LYS A 130 -7.06 13.03 8.40
C LYS A 130 -5.73 13.12 9.15
N ALA A 131 -5.41 14.31 9.67
CA ALA A 131 -4.20 14.57 10.43
C ALA A 131 -4.50 15.54 11.58
N GLY A 132 -4.69 15.04 12.81
CA GLY A 132 -5.26 15.84 13.90
C GLY A 132 -6.63 16.40 13.50
N ASP A 133 -6.79 17.72 13.54
CA ASP A 133 -8.01 18.42 13.12
C ASP A 133 -8.13 18.61 11.60
N LEU A 134 -7.03 18.43 10.86
CA LEU A 134 -7.03 18.57 9.41
C LEU A 134 -7.84 17.44 8.78
N ARG A 135 -8.81 17.81 7.94
CA ARG A 135 -9.57 16.87 7.10
C ARG A 135 -9.57 17.36 5.66
N LYS A 136 -9.07 16.55 4.74
CA LYS A 136 -9.04 16.84 3.30
C LYS A 136 -9.53 15.65 2.49
N ARG A 137 -10.09 15.92 1.31
CA ARG A 137 -10.50 14.91 0.34
C ARG A 137 -9.87 15.25 -1.01
N TYR A 138 -9.33 14.24 -1.67
CA TYR A 138 -8.76 14.33 -3.01
C TYR A 138 -9.49 13.35 -3.93
N SER A 139 -9.77 13.77 -5.15
CA SER A 139 -10.20 12.86 -6.21
C SER A 139 -9.00 12.17 -6.84
N THR A 140 -9.20 10.93 -7.25
CA THR A 140 -8.23 10.15 -8.02
C THR A 140 -8.85 9.75 -9.36
N SER A 141 -8.03 9.53 -10.38
CA SER A 141 -8.56 9.13 -11.70
C SER A 141 -8.95 7.65 -11.77
N ILE A 142 -8.49 6.84 -10.82
CA ILE A 142 -8.79 5.42 -10.65
C ILE A 142 -9.10 5.11 -9.18
N ASP A 143 -9.68 3.93 -8.93
CA ASP A 143 -9.81 3.41 -7.58
C ASP A 143 -8.48 2.84 -7.10
N VAL A 144 -7.71 3.65 -6.38
CA VAL A 144 -6.38 3.27 -5.87
C VAL A 144 -6.50 2.17 -4.82
N GLY A 145 -7.56 2.18 -4.00
CA GLY A 145 -7.79 1.14 -2.99
C GLY A 145 -8.02 -0.23 -3.63
N ALA A 146 -8.80 -0.29 -4.71
CA ALA A 146 -9.01 -1.52 -5.47
C ALA A 146 -7.71 -2.06 -6.09
N VAL A 147 -6.87 -1.19 -6.65
CA VAL A 147 -5.56 -1.59 -7.18
C VAL A 147 -4.68 -2.16 -6.06
N LEU A 148 -4.60 -1.50 -4.91
CA LEU A 148 -3.81 -2.00 -3.77
C LEU A 148 -4.31 -3.38 -3.30
N ARG A 149 -5.62 -3.60 -3.21
CA ARG A 149 -6.19 -4.91 -2.87
C ARG A 149 -5.80 -5.99 -3.89
N LYS A 150 -5.93 -5.69 -5.19
CA LYS A 150 -5.51 -6.60 -6.27
C LYS A 150 -4.05 -7.02 -6.11
N TYR A 151 -3.16 -6.07 -5.82
CA TYR A 151 -1.73 -6.34 -5.69
C TYR A 151 -1.31 -6.95 -4.36
N LEU A 152 -2.12 -6.79 -3.30
CA LEU A 152 -1.97 -7.58 -2.08
C LEU A 152 -2.25 -9.07 -2.33
N THR A 153 -3.31 -9.39 -3.09
CA THR A 153 -3.57 -10.78 -3.51
C THR A 153 -2.45 -11.33 -4.38
N ARG A 154 -1.96 -10.55 -5.35
CA ARG A 154 -0.84 -10.98 -6.21
C ARG A 154 0.47 -11.18 -5.46
N LEU A 155 0.70 -10.45 -4.37
CA LEU A 155 1.86 -10.66 -3.51
C LEU A 155 1.83 -12.06 -2.88
N GLU A 156 0.65 -12.60 -2.57
CA GLU A 156 0.52 -13.97 -2.05
C GLU A 156 0.83 -15.03 -3.11
N GLU A 157 0.46 -14.77 -4.37
CA GLU A 157 0.55 -15.72 -5.50
C GLU A 157 1.96 -15.94 -6.07
N CYS A 158 2.90 -14.99 -5.93
CA CYS A 158 4.24 -15.05 -6.57
C CYS A 158 5.28 -15.96 -5.86
#